data_AF-A0A946TJN7-F1
#
_entry.id   AF-A0A946TJN7-F1
#
_cell.length_a   1.000
_cell.length_b   1.000
_cell.length_c   1.000
_cell.angle_alpha   90.00
_cell.angle_beta   90.00
_cell.angle_gamma   90.00
#
_symmetry.space_group_name_H-M   'P 1'
#
loop_
_entity.id
_entity.type
_entity.pdbx_description
1 polymer ?
#
loop_
_entity_poly.entity_id
_entity_poly.type
_entity_poly.pdbx_seq_one_letter_code
_entity_poly.pdbx_strand_id
1 'polypeptide(L)' 'MSNEKAFSPEKEYTLELGDQSLKVKTGMLANQTSATVLCQMGDTVSMSNVTLSGRARDGVTFLPL' A
#
# COMPACT_ATOMS: atom_id res chain seq x y z
N MET A 1 21.13 10.84 -19.81
CA MET A 1 20.26 10.98 -18.64
C MET A 1 19.41 9.73 -18.58
N SER A 2 19.74 8.80 -17.68
CA SER A 2 18.95 7.58 -17.45
C SER A 2 17.59 7.97 -16.90
N ASN A 3 16.53 7.51 -17.56
CA ASN A 3 15.15 7.71 -17.14
C ASN A 3 14.86 6.76 -15.96
N GLU A 4 15.36 7.08 -14.77
CA GLU A 4 14.93 6.42 -13.54
C GLU A 4 13.48 6.83 -13.28
N LYS A 5 12.55 5.87 -13.36
CA LYS A 5 11.13 6.14 -13.12
C LYS A 5 10.98 6.67 -11.70
N ALA A 6 10.43 7.89 -11.56
CA ALA A 6 10.21 8.55 -10.27
C ALA A 6 9.30 7.77 -9.30
N PHE A 7 8.55 6.78 -9.81
CA PHE A 7 7.62 5.95 -9.04
C PHE A 7 7.76 4.48 -9.39
N SER A 8 7.47 3.61 -8.42
CA SER A 8 7.39 2.18 -8.66
C SER A 8 6.27 1.89 -9.67
N PRO A 9 6.45 0.93 -10.60
CA PRO A 9 5.41 0.59 -11.56
C PRO A 9 4.16 0.08 -10.83
N GLU A 10 2.98 0.53 -11.27
CA GLU A 10 1.71 0.06 -10.73
C GLU A 10 1.53 -1.44 -10.98
N LYS A 11 1.12 -2.16 -9.95
CA LYS A 11 0.66 -3.54 -10.04
C LYS A 11 -0.80 -3.58 -9.60
N GLU A 12 -1.63 -4.30 -10.35
CA GLU A 12 -3.04 -4.50 -10.06
C GLU A 12 -3.32 -6.00 -9.90
N TYR A 13 -4.06 -6.33 -8.85
CA TYR A 13 -4.55 -7.67 -8.55
C TYR A 13 -6.06 -7.60 -8.40
N THR A 14 -6.76 -8.58 -8.97
CA THR A 14 -8.22 -8.63 -8.93
C THR A 14 -8.66 -9.97 -8.40
N LEU A 15 -9.67 -9.95 -7.52
CA LEU A 15 -10.36 -11.15 -7.04
C LEU A 15 -11.87 -10.89 -6.98
N GLU A 16 -12.64 -11.96 -7.14
CA GLU A 16 -14.07 -11.92 -6.92
C GLU A 16 -14.37 -12.22 -5.44
N LEU A 17 -15.14 -11.33 -4.80
CA LEU A 17 -15.58 -11.43 -3.41
C LEU A 17 -17.12 -11.41 -3.40
N GLY A 18 -17.72 -12.59 -3.36
CA GLY A 18 -19.17 -12.73 -3.54
C GLY A 18 -19.58 -12.40 -4.97
N ASP A 19 -20.47 -11.41 -5.13
CA ASP A 19 -20.94 -10.88 -6.41
C ASP A 19 -20.20 -9.62 -6.87
N GLN A 20 -19.15 -9.21 -6.14
CA GLN A 20 -18.39 -7.99 -6.42
C GLN A 20 -16.92 -8.27 -6.70
N SER A 21 -16.36 -7.52 -7.64
CA SER A 21 -14.94 -7.58 -7.98
C SER A 21 -14.14 -6.61 -7.11
N LEU A 22 -13.19 -7.14 -6.33
CA LEU A 22 -12.26 -6.38 -5.51
C LEU A 22 -10.93 -6.22 -6.26
N LYS A 23 -10.55 -4.97 -6.51
CA LYS A 23 -9.28 -4.59 -7.13
C LYS A 23 -8.33 -4.06 -6.08
N VAL A 24 -7.08 -4.51 -6.11
CA VAL A 24 -6.00 -4.09 -5.21
C VAL A 24 -4.82 -3.60 -6.04
N LYS A 25 -4.48 -2.32 -5.90
CA LYS A 25 -3.38 -1.68 -6.63
C LYS A 25 -2.24 -1.29 -5.68
N THR A 26 -0.99 -1.36 -6.14
CA THR A 26 0.18 -0.92 -5.37
C THR A 26 1.29 -0.37 -6.28
N GLY A 27 2.21 0.42 -5.72
CA GLY A 27 3.42 0.92 -6.38
C GLY A 27 3.35 2.37 -6.86
N MET A 28 2.24 2.81 -7.45
CA MET A 28 2.17 4.18 -8.00
C MET A 28 2.06 5.27 -6.93
N LEU A 29 1.31 5.00 -5.87
CA LEU A 29 0.92 6.00 -4.87
C LEU A 29 1.68 5.84 -3.56
N ALA A 30 1.92 6.98 -2.89
CA ALA A 30 2.51 7.07 -1.55
C ALA A 30 3.79 6.24 -1.34
N ASN A 31 4.72 6.28 -2.31
CA ASN A 31 6.02 5.59 -2.27
C ASN A 31 6.95 5.98 -1.10
N GLN A 32 6.60 6.99 -0.30
CA GLN A 32 7.33 7.36 0.92
C GLN A 32 6.95 6.50 2.14
N THR A 33 5.84 5.77 2.05
CA THR A 33 5.40 4.82 3.09
C THR A 33 6.15 3.50 2.97
N SER A 34 6.19 2.69 4.03
CA SER A 34 6.78 1.34 3.94
C SER A 34 6.00 0.44 2.97
N ALA A 35 4.67 0.59 2.95
CA ALA A 35 3.79 -0.05 1.97
C ALA A 35 2.51 0.78 1.79
N THR A 36 1.97 0.78 0.57
CA THR A 36 0.65 1.35 0.27
C THR A 36 -0.10 0.44 -0.69
N VAL A 37 -1.41 0.31 -0.44
CA VAL A 37 -2.37 -0.32 -1.34
C VAL A 37 -3.59 0.57 -1.54
N LEU A 38 -4.13 0.56 -2.75
CA LEU A 38 -5.41 1.15 -3.10
C LEU A 38 -6.39 0.03 -3.41
N CYS A 39 -7.40 -0.12 -2.57
CA CYS A 39 -8.45 -1.11 -2.73
C CYS A 39 -9.69 -0.44 -3.32
N GLN A 40 -10.32 -1.08 -4.30
CA GLN A 40 -11.54 -0.60 -4.92
C GLN A 40 -12.54 -1.76 -5.06
N MET A 41 -13.78 -1.52 -4.65
CA MET A 41 -14.89 -2.45 -4.83
C MET A 41 -16.10 -1.64 -5.31
N GLY A 42 -16.49 -1.83 -6.58
CA GLY A 42 -17.44 -0.94 -7.26
C GLY A 42 -16.95 0.51 -7.27
N ASP A 43 -17.80 1.42 -6.79
CA ASP A 43 -17.50 2.86 -6.70
C ASP A 43 -16.76 3.25 -5.42
N THR A 44 -16.63 2.33 -4.46
CA THR A 44 -15.95 2.61 -3.18
C THR A 44 -14.45 2.37 -3.33
N VAL A 45 -13.67 3.37 -2.96
CA VAL A 45 -12.20 3.33 -2.97
C VAL A 45 -11.66 3.62 -1.57
N SER A 46 -10.76 2.76 -1.10
CA SER A 46 -10.05 2.95 0.17
C SER A 46 -8.55 2.80 -0.04
N MET A 47 -7.79 3.75 0.47
CA MET A 47 -6.33 3.71 0.46
C MET A 47 -5.83 3.33 1.85
N SER A 48 -4.96 2.33 1.92
CA SER A 48 -4.32 1.91 3.17
C SER A 48 -2.81 2.07 3.06
N ASN A 49 -2.23 2.68 4.09
CA ASN A 49 -0.81 2.99 4.17
C ASN A 49 -0.25 2.37 5.43
N VAL A 50 0.95 1.80 5.35
CA VAL A 50 1.69 1.30 6.51
C VAL A 50 3.06 1.98 6.54
N THR A 51 3.41 2.55 7.69
CA THR A 51 4.73 3.13 7.94
C THR A 51 5.29 2.53 9.22
N LEU A 52 6.38 1.79 9.09
CA LEU A 52 7.07 1.16 10.21
C LEU A 52 8.46 1.76 10.35
N SER A 53 8.87 2.00 11.60
CA SER A 53 10.23 2.41 11.90
C SER A 53 11.20 1.26 11.58
N GLY A 54 12.32 1.56 10.93
CA GLY A 54 13.40 0.59 10.71
C GLY A 54 14.16 0.22 11.99
N ARG A 55 13.84 0.84 13.13
CA ARG A 55 14.44 0.55 14.44
C ARG A 55 13.38 0.47 15.54
N ALA A 56 13.63 -0.41 16.51
CA ALA A 56 12.88 -0.42 17.77
C ALA A 56 13.06 0.90 18.52
N ARG A 57 12.05 1.28 19.31
CA ARG A 57 12.11 2.48 20.16
C ARG A 57 12.73 2.11 21.50
N ASP A 58 13.63 2.95 21.98
CA ASP A 58 14.28 2.74 23.28
C ASP A 58 13.25 2.78 24.41
N GLY A 59 13.38 1.87 25.38
CA GLY A 59 12.49 1.79 26.55
C GLY A 59 11.09 1.26 26.29
N VAL A 60 10.76 0.85 25.06
CA VAL A 60 9.47 0.24 24.73
C VAL A 60 9.48 -1.25 25.05
N THR A 61 8.50 -1.70 25.84
CA THR A 61 8.37 -3.08 26.34
C THR A 61 7.25 -3.89 25.70
N PHE A 62 6.48 -3.27 24.79
CA PHE A 62 5.38 -3.88 24.06
C PHE A 62 5.41 -3.41 22.59
N LEU A 63 4.63 -4.02 21.70
CA LEU A 63 4.56 -3.58 20.30
C LEU A 63 3.56 -2.40 20.16
N PRO A 64 4.01 -1.17 19.85
CA PRO A 64 3.10 -0.04 19.66
C PRO A 64 2.59 -0.03 18.21
N LEU A 65 1.38 -0.54 18.01
CA LEU A 65 0.69 -0.57 16.71
C LEU A 65 -0.24 0.64 16.55
#